data_AF-A0A8X7U2G7-F1
#
_entry.id   AF-A0A8X7U2G7-F1
#
_cell.length_a   1.000
_cell.length_b   1.000
_cell.length_c   1.000
_cell.angle_alpha   90.00
_cell.angle_beta   90.00
_cell.angle_gamma   90.00
#
_symmetry.space_group_name_H-M   'P 1'
#
loop_
_entity.id
_entity.type
_entity.pdbx_description
1 polymer ?
#
loop_
_entity_poly.entity_id
_entity_poly.type
_entity_poly.pdbx_seq_one_letter_code
_entity_poly.pdbx_strand_id
1 'polypeptide(L)'
;MNAVVSIFNFQQYRHIQAPGWQPGWSWYKKEVIWSMVGAQASDQGDCSKFKGNIPHCCKKTPTVVDLLPGTPYNQQILNCCRGGLISSWAQDPATAVGRTTSSRSCNVHSICVPSEFIGM
;
A
#
# COMPACT_ATOMS: atom_id res chain seq x y z
N MET A 1 11.81 7.19 -8.54
CA MET A 1 11.22 6.02 -9.23
C MET A 1 9.93 5.66 -8.50
N ASN A 2 8.92 5.19 -9.21
CA ASN A 2 7.63 4.84 -8.62
C ASN A 2 7.44 3.32 -8.69
N ALA A 3 6.90 2.73 -7.63
CA ALA A 3 6.55 1.32 -7.57
C ALA A 3 5.03 1.17 -7.40
N VAL A 4 4.44 0.24 -8.15
CA VAL A 4 3.01 -0.09 -8.04
C VAL A 4 2.88 -1.43 -7.32
N VAL A 5 2.07 -1.46 -6.27
CA VAL A 5 1.73 -2.68 -5.52
C VAL A 5 0.29 -3.03 -5.87
N SER A 6 0.07 -4.29 -6.28
CA SER A 6 -1.26 -4.84 -6.55
C SER A 6 -1.53 -6.02 -5.62
N ILE A 7 -2.74 -6.10 -5.11
CA ILE A 7 -3.20 -7.12 -4.17
C ILE A 7 -4.41 -7.79 -4.79
N PHE A 8 -4.44 -9.11 -4.79
CA PHE A 8 -5.50 -9.90 -5.38
C PHE A 8 -6.11 -10.82 -4.34
N ASN A 9 -7.44 -10.95 -4.35
CA ASN A 9 -8.14 -11.92 -3.54
C ASN A 9 -8.57 -13.11 -4.41
N PHE A 10 -7.74 -14.15 -4.44
CA PHE A 10 -8.04 -15.40 -5.16
C PHE A 10 -8.87 -16.40 -4.34
N GLN A 11 -9.41 -16.00 -3.18
CA GLN A 11 -10.30 -16.87 -2.42
C GLN A 11 -11.63 -17.02 -3.15
N GLN A 12 -12.34 -18.13 -2.96
CA GLN A 12 -13.58 -18.42 -3.70
C GLN A 12 -14.79 -17.65 -3.18
N TYR A 13 -15.00 -17.58 -1.87
CA TYR A 13 -16.24 -17.01 -1.31
C TYR A 13 -16.01 -15.97 -0.21
N ARG A 14 -14.76 -15.63 0.07
CA ARG A 14 -14.41 -14.74 1.17
C ARG A 14 -14.30 -13.31 0.68
N HIS A 15 -15.26 -12.51 1.11
CA HIS A 15 -15.23 -11.05 1.00
C HIS A 15 -14.42 -10.47 2.15
N ILE A 16 -13.50 -9.55 1.84
CA ILE A 16 -12.80 -8.76 2.86
C ILE A 16 -13.69 -7.56 3.17
N GLN A 17 -14.28 -7.55 4.37
CA GLN A 17 -15.10 -6.44 4.86
C GLN A 17 -14.24 -5.37 5.56
N ALA A 18 -14.82 -4.20 5.83
CA ALA A 18 -14.16 -3.12 6.57
C ALA A 18 -13.59 -3.65 7.93
N PRO A 19 -12.37 -3.26 8.34
CA PRO A 19 -11.55 -2.16 7.82
C PRO A 19 -10.67 -2.52 6.60
N GLY A 20 -10.95 -3.63 5.91
CA GLY A 20 -10.31 -3.98 4.64
C GLY A 20 -8.95 -4.66 4.78
N TRP A 21 -8.26 -4.85 3.65
CA TRP A 21 -6.88 -5.35 3.61
C TRP A 21 -5.92 -4.33 4.24
N GLN A 22 -5.01 -4.81 5.10
CA GLN A 22 -3.99 -4.00 5.76
C GLN A 22 -2.61 -4.68 5.67
N PRO A 23 -1.90 -4.50 4.55
CA PRO A 23 -0.63 -5.14 4.32
C PRO A 23 0.40 -4.47 5.20
N GLY A 24 1.06 -5.31 5.98
CA GLY A 24 2.27 -4.97 6.68
C GLY A 24 3.44 -5.60 5.95
N TRP A 25 4.57 -4.90 5.96
CA TRP A 25 5.81 -5.48 5.52
C TRP A 25 7.01 -4.85 6.20
N SER A 26 8.14 -5.51 6.15
CA SER A 26 9.40 -4.98 6.68
C SER A 26 10.26 -4.42 5.55
N TRP A 27 10.72 -3.18 5.71
CA TRP A 27 11.73 -2.61 4.83
C TRP A 27 13.13 -3.14 5.14
N TYR A 28 13.91 -3.37 4.09
CA TYR A 28 15.31 -3.72 4.23
C TYR A 28 16.14 -2.47 4.56
N LYS A 29 17.11 -2.59 5.45
CA LYS A 29 18.01 -1.49 5.87
C LYS A 29 17.24 -0.25 6.40
N LYS A 30 17.56 0.95 5.89
CA LYS A 30 17.08 2.27 6.39
C LYS A 30 16.12 2.94 5.40
N GLU A 31 15.36 2.15 4.64
CA GLU A 31 14.43 2.69 3.66
C GLU A 31 13.19 3.31 4.32
N VAL A 32 12.60 4.27 3.63
CA VAL A 32 11.41 5.02 4.06
C VAL A 32 10.45 5.19 2.89
N ILE A 33 9.19 5.51 3.18
CA ILE A 33 8.17 5.83 2.18
C ILE A 33 8.15 7.33 1.98
N TRP A 34 8.49 7.81 0.79
CA TRP A 34 8.50 9.25 0.51
C TRP A 34 7.11 9.81 0.21
N SER A 35 6.34 9.11 -0.62
CA SER A 35 4.95 9.45 -0.95
C SER A 35 4.18 8.20 -1.35
N MET A 36 2.86 8.28 -1.28
CA MET A 36 1.93 7.23 -1.67
C MET A 36 0.69 7.82 -2.36
N VAL A 37 0.09 7.03 -3.26
CA VAL A 37 -1.16 7.38 -3.97
C VAL A 37 -2.02 6.11 -4.02
N GLY A 38 -3.31 6.24 -3.72
CA GLY A 38 -4.26 5.14 -3.62
C GLY A 38 -4.36 4.51 -2.23
N ALA A 39 -3.29 4.56 -1.44
CA ALA A 39 -3.26 4.10 -0.06
C ALA A 39 -2.42 5.04 0.81
N GLN A 40 -2.51 4.88 2.13
CA GLN A 40 -1.74 5.64 3.11
C GLN A 40 -1.13 4.69 4.15
N ALA A 41 0.09 5.00 4.62
CA ALA A 41 0.57 4.40 5.87
C ALA A 41 -0.30 4.86 7.05
N SER A 42 -0.73 3.94 7.92
CA SER A 42 -1.54 4.26 9.10
C SER A 42 -0.76 5.10 10.13
N ASP A 43 0.54 4.83 10.25
CA ASP A 43 1.46 5.53 11.15
C ASP A 43 2.67 6.07 10.38
N GLN A 44 3.10 7.30 10.68
CA GLN A 44 4.31 7.88 10.11
C GLN A 44 5.60 7.36 10.78
N GLY A 45 5.56 7.03 12.08
CA GLY A 45 6.74 6.64 12.85
C GLY A 45 7.71 7.80 13.15
N ASP A 46 8.91 7.48 13.65
CA ASP A 46 9.92 8.50 13.99
C ASP A 46 10.70 8.97 12.74
N CYS A 47 10.31 10.14 12.24
CA CYS A 47 10.99 10.81 11.14
C CYS A 47 11.96 11.93 11.56
N SER A 48 12.33 12.03 12.85
CA SER A 48 13.18 13.11 13.40
C SER A 48 14.55 13.27 12.72
N LYS A 49 15.03 12.22 12.06
CA LYS A 49 16.29 12.23 11.29
C LYS A 49 16.22 13.12 10.04
N PHE A 50 15.03 13.46 9.55
CA PHE A 50 14.82 14.27 8.35
C PHE A 50 14.42 15.70 8.76
N LYS A 51 15.26 16.70 8.46
CA LYS A 51 15.06 18.12 8.87
C LYS A 51 14.54 19.05 7.77
N GLY A 52 14.03 18.51 6.67
CA GLY A 52 13.54 19.29 5.52
C GLY A 52 12.37 18.58 4.85
N ASN A 53 12.65 17.83 3.77
CA ASN A 53 11.64 16.95 3.17
C ASN A 53 11.42 15.74 4.10
N ILE A 54 10.33 15.78 4.85
CA ILE A 54 9.91 14.69 5.73
C ILE A 54 9.20 13.65 4.86
N PRO A 55 9.64 12.38 4.88
CA PRO A 55 8.97 11.30 4.15
C PRO A 55 7.59 10.99 4.76
N HIS A 56 6.69 10.46 3.93
CA HIS A 56 5.36 10.00 4.32
C HIS A 56 5.37 9.00 5.50
N CYS A 57 6.34 8.08 5.54
CA CYS A 57 6.50 7.15 6.66
C CYS A 57 7.96 6.70 6.83
N CYS A 58 8.46 6.77 8.06
CA CYS A 58 9.81 6.32 8.47
C CYS A 58 9.81 5.00 9.24
N LYS A 59 8.63 4.43 9.50
CA LYS A 59 8.50 3.16 10.21
C LYS A 59 9.16 2.05 9.38
N LYS A 60 9.97 1.21 10.02
CA LYS A 60 10.59 0.04 9.37
C LYS A 60 9.54 -0.96 8.91
N THR A 61 8.46 -1.08 9.69
CA THR A 61 7.31 -1.95 9.44
C THR A 61 6.03 -1.13 9.31
N PRO A 62 5.81 -0.44 8.17
CA PRO A 62 4.59 0.30 7.95
C PRO A 62 3.40 -0.65 7.79
N THR A 63 2.26 -0.25 8.34
CA THR A 63 0.96 -0.81 7.96
C THR A 63 0.34 0.14 6.95
N VAL A 64 -0.03 -0.39 5.78
CA VAL A 64 -0.64 0.40 4.72
C VAL A 64 -2.13 0.10 4.65
N VAL A 65 -2.93 1.15 4.58
CA VAL A 65 -4.38 1.08 4.45
C VAL A 65 -4.80 1.76 3.15
N ASP A 66 -5.71 1.12 2.43
CA ASP A 66 -6.31 1.71 1.24
C ASP A 66 -7.08 2.99 1.60
N LEU A 67 -7.10 3.97 0.69
CA LEU A 67 -7.87 5.19 0.94
C LEU A 67 -9.38 4.92 0.86
N LEU A 68 -10.19 5.87 1.34
CA LEU A 68 -11.65 5.75 1.31
C LEU A 68 -12.25 6.27 -0.01
N PRO A 69 -13.47 5.82 -0.38
CA PRO A 69 -14.23 6.43 -1.45
C PRO A 69 -14.45 7.92 -1.18
N GLY A 70 -14.12 8.79 -2.15
CA GLY A 70 -14.12 10.25 -1.97
C GLY A 70 -12.73 10.90 -1.92
N THR A 71 -11.68 10.09 -2.00
CA THR A 71 -10.29 10.57 -2.17
C THR A 71 -10.18 11.51 -3.38
N PRO A 72 -9.44 12.63 -3.30
CA PRO A 72 -9.20 13.52 -4.44
C PRO A 72 -8.59 12.80 -5.66
N TYR A 73 -8.97 13.18 -6.88
CA TYR A 73 -8.54 12.50 -8.12
C TYR A 73 -7.01 12.40 -8.26
N ASN A 74 -6.27 13.42 -7.82
CA ASN A 74 -4.80 13.44 -7.83
C ASN A 74 -4.16 12.44 -6.84
N GLN A 75 -4.95 11.86 -5.94
CA GLN A 75 -4.54 10.84 -4.97
C GLN A 75 -5.11 9.45 -5.29
N GLN A 76 -5.79 9.30 -6.43
CA GLN A 76 -6.35 8.02 -6.88
C GLN A 76 -5.45 7.30 -7.90
N ILE A 77 -5.56 5.98 -7.91
CA ILE A 77 -5.08 5.08 -8.97
C ILE A 77 -6.19 4.09 -9.31
N LEU A 78 -6.12 3.50 -10.51
CA LEU A 78 -7.04 2.44 -10.92
C LEU A 78 -7.14 1.33 -9.85
N ASN A 79 -8.36 0.99 -9.45
CA ASN A 79 -8.67 -0.05 -8.46
C ASN A 79 -8.08 0.20 -7.05
N CYS A 80 -7.91 1.45 -6.64
CA CYS A 80 -7.68 1.82 -5.24
C CYS A 80 -8.98 2.31 -4.57
N CYS A 81 -8.81 2.74 -3.33
CA CYS A 81 -9.63 3.74 -2.69
C CYS A 81 -11.03 3.24 -2.33
N ARG A 82 -11.13 1.97 -1.98
CA ARG A 82 -12.35 1.28 -1.55
C ARG A 82 -12.35 0.98 -0.05
N GLY A 83 -11.45 1.62 0.71
CA GLY A 83 -11.27 1.34 2.14
C GLY A 83 -10.79 -0.07 2.42
N GLY A 84 -10.10 -0.68 1.46
CA GLY A 84 -9.52 -2.00 1.61
C GLY A 84 -10.52 -3.13 1.36
N LEU A 85 -11.72 -2.83 0.85
CA LEU A 85 -12.67 -3.86 0.46
C LEU A 85 -12.24 -4.46 -0.89
N ILE A 86 -12.00 -5.77 -0.89
CA ILE A 86 -11.72 -6.56 -2.09
C ILE A 86 -12.66 -7.76 -2.07
N SER A 87 -13.40 -7.94 -3.16
CA SER A 87 -14.29 -9.09 -3.36
C SER A 87 -13.48 -10.35 -3.69
N SER A 88 -14.11 -11.51 -3.61
CA SER A 88 -13.49 -12.74 -4.07
C SER A 88 -13.40 -12.73 -5.61
N TRP A 89 -12.32 -13.28 -6.17
CA TRP A 89 -12.18 -13.40 -7.64
C TRP A 89 -13.33 -14.19 -8.28
N ALA A 90 -13.85 -15.20 -7.58
CA ALA A 90 -14.95 -16.01 -8.11
C ALA A 90 -16.32 -15.32 -8.04
N GLN A 91 -16.49 -14.30 -7.18
CA GLN A 91 -17.74 -13.56 -7.03
C GLN A 91 -17.77 -12.30 -7.90
N ASP A 92 -16.67 -11.53 -7.91
CA ASP A 92 -16.55 -10.34 -8.76
C ASP A 92 -15.08 -10.09 -9.15
N PRO A 93 -14.62 -10.63 -10.30
CA PRO A 93 -13.26 -10.46 -10.78
C PRO A 93 -12.84 -8.99 -10.94
N ALA A 94 -13.78 -8.07 -11.20
CA ALA A 94 -13.47 -6.66 -11.44
C ALA A 94 -13.08 -5.93 -10.15
N THR A 95 -13.57 -6.40 -9.00
CA THR A 95 -13.27 -5.82 -7.68
C THR A 95 -12.36 -6.67 -6.81
N ALA A 96 -11.87 -7.80 -7.33
CA ALA A 96 -10.95 -8.72 -6.68
C ALA A 96 -9.48 -8.26 -6.66
N VAL A 97 -9.22 -7.00 -7.04
CA VAL A 97 -7.89 -6.37 -7.04
C VAL A 97 -7.91 -5.00 -6.36
N GLY A 98 -6.91 -4.76 -5.50
CA GLY A 98 -6.56 -3.46 -4.93
C GLY A 98 -5.20 -2.99 -5.44
N ARG A 99 -5.02 -1.69 -5.69
CA ARG A 99 -3.73 -1.13 -6.14
C ARG A 99 -3.34 0.12 -5.38
N THR A 100 -2.04 0.27 -5.13
CA THR A 100 -1.45 1.51 -4.60
C THR A 100 -0.12 1.78 -5.30
N THR A 101 0.29 3.05 -5.34
CA THR A 101 1.66 3.41 -5.69
C THR A 101 2.40 3.93 -4.49
N SER A 102 3.71 3.69 -4.44
CA SER A 102 4.61 4.33 -3.50
C SER A 102 5.85 4.81 -4.24
N SER A 103 6.29 6.03 -3.93
CA SER A 103 7.58 6.50 -4.41
C SER A 103 8.65 5.92 -3.48
N ARG A 104 9.36 4.91 -3.96
CA ARG A 104 10.58 4.41 -3.29
C ARG A 104 11.80 4.77 -4.12
N SER A 105 12.93 4.91 -3.44
CA SER A 105 14.24 4.87 -4.09
C SER A 105 14.69 3.41 -4.12
N CYS A 106 14.64 2.80 -5.31
CA CYS A 106 15.20 1.47 -5.59
C CYS A 106 16.24 1.62 -6.69
N ASN A 107 17.49 1.23 -6.43
CA ASN A 107 18.46 1.13 -7.52
C ASN A 107 18.00 0.04 -8.51
N VAL A 108 18.25 0.26 -9.80
CA VAL A 108 17.73 -0.49 -10.96
C VAL A 108 17.95 -2.03 -10.87
N HIS A 109 18.84 -2.50 -9.99
CA HIS A 109 19.16 -3.91 -9.79
C HIS A 109 18.33 -4.64 -8.72
N SER A 110 17.44 -3.97 -8.00
CA SER A 110 16.59 -4.61 -6.99
C SER A 110 15.18 -4.04 -7.07
N ILE A 111 14.25 -4.83 -7.57
CA ILE A 111 12.82 -4.60 -7.41
C ILE A 111 12.55 -4.53 -5.89
N CYS A 112 12.35 -3.34 -5.31
CA CYS A 112 11.96 -3.25 -3.89
C CYS A 112 10.46 -3.50 -3.76
N VAL A 113 10.09 -4.76 -3.98
CA VAL A 113 8.99 -5.35 -3.24
C VAL A 113 9.50 -5.55 -1.82
N PRO A 114 8.68 -5.35 -0.78
CA PRO A 114 9.07 -5.69 0.58
C PRO A 114 9.69 -7.08 0.70
N SER A 115 10.70 -7.22 1.56
CA SER A 115 11.37 -8.52 1.77
C SER A 115 10.44 -9.57 2.39
N GLU A 116 9.40 -9.12 3.10
CA GLU A 116 8.35 -9.94 3.68
C GLU A 116 7.02 -9.22 3.49
N PHE A 117 6.26 -9.59 2.47
CA PHE A 117 4.87 -9.16 2.34
C PHE A 117 4.01 -10.08 3.21
N ILE A 118 3.50 -9.56 4.33
CA ILE A 118 2.53 -10.28 5.16
C ILE A 118 1.15 -9.92 4.60
N GLY A 119 0.72 -10.69 3.61
CA GLY A 119 -0.68 -10.73 3.17
C GLY A 119 -1.43 -11.76 4.00
N MET A 120 -2.59 -11.38 4.54
CA MET A 120 -3.63 -12.36 4.87
C MET A 120 -4.40 -12.75 3.62
#